data_AF-A0A443VE35-F1
#
_entry.id   AF-A0A443VE35-F1
#
_cell.length_a   1.000
_cell.length_b   1.000
_cell.length_c   1.000
_cell.angle_alpha   90.00
_cell.angle_beta   90.00
_cell.angle_gamma   90.00
#
_symmetry.space_group_name_H-M   'P 1'
#
loop_
_entity.id
_entity.type
_entity.pdbx_description
1 polymer ?
#
loop_
_entity_poly.entity_id
_entity_poly.type
_entity_poly.pdbx_seq_one_letter_code
_entity_poly.pdbx_strand_id
1 'polypeptide(L)' 'MVILTLSFITIISGCDEEAKTTQWYRDHPDELKTVYEKCQKTGSASENCKNANEAHYQIQQLNAPTLKFHE' A
#
# COMPACT_ATOMS: atom_id res chain seq x y z
N MET A 1 37.43 -23.69 22.71
CA MET A 1 37.14 -23.04 21.42
C MET A 1 35.64 -22.85 21.32
N VAL A 2 35.15 -21.66 21.66
CA VAL A 2 33.75 -21.31 21.48
C VAL A 2 33.75 -20.01 20.69
N ILE A 3 33.49 -20.11 19.38
CA ILE A 3 33.18 -18.95 18.55
C ILE A 3 31.73 -19.12 18.16
N LEU A 4 30.84 -18.61 19.00
CA LEU A 4 29.41 -18.51 18.74
C LEU A 4 29.21 -17.24 17.90
N THR A 5 29.51 -17.30 16.60
CA THR A 5 29.14 -16.20 15.69
C THR A 5 27.65 -16.29 15.44
N LEU A 6 26.87 -15.62 16.30
CA LEU A 6 25.49 -15.25 16.00
C LEU A 6 25.56 -14.26 14.83
N SER A 7 25.58 -14.79 13.60
CA SER A 7 25.47 -14.00 12.39
C SER A 7 24.09 -13.34 12.42
N PHE A 8 24.04 -12.12 12.96
CA PHE A 8 22.91 -11.22 12.82
C PHE A 8 22.70 -11.07 11.31
N ILE A 9 21.69 -11.77 10.80
CA ILE A 9 21.11 -11.48 9.49
C ILE A 9 20.49 -10.11 9.68
N THR A 10 21.28 -9.06 9.44
CA THR A 10 20.73 -7.75 9.16
C THR A 10 20.02 -7.94 7.84
N ILE A 11 18.71 -8.22 7.92
CA ILE A 11 17.81 -7.95 6.81
C ILE A 11 18.03 -6.47 6.58
N ILE A 12 18.79 -6.17 5.54
CA ILE A 12 19.00 -4.83 5.03
C ILE A 12 17.57 -4.36 4.80
N SER A 13 17.06 -3.49 5.68
CA SER A 13 15.78 -2.81 5.51
C SER A 13 15.89 -2.17 4.13
N GLY A 14 15.21 -2.80 3.18
CA GLY A 14 15.52 -2.63 1.77
C GLY A 14 14.98 -1.29 1.33
N CYS A 15 15.70 -0.21 1.64
CA CYS A 15 15.32 1.17 1.31
C CYS A 15 13.80 1.34 1.34
N ASP A 16 13.17 1.04 2.49
CA ASP A 16 11.73 1.17 2.61
C ASP A 16 11.42 2.64 2.37
N GLU A 17 10.88 2.92 1.18
CA GLU A 17 10.45 4.25 0.79
C GLU A 17 9.50 4.74 1.89
N GLU A 18 9.70 5.98 2.35
CA GLU A 18 8.85 6.53 3.40
C GLU A 18 7.39 6.34 3.00
N ALA A 19 6.62 5.71 3.90
CA ALA A 19 5.25 5.32 3.61
C ALA A 19 4.41 6.59 3.34
N LYS A 20 3.88 6.68 2.13
CA LYS A 20 2.95 7.73 1.74
C LYS A 20 1.60 7.48 2.38
N THR A 21 0.92 8.56 2.78
CA THR A 21 -0.40 8.47 3.41
C THR A 21 -1.48 8.14 2.40
N THR A 22 -2.63 7.68 2.87
CA THR A 22 -3.82 7.49 2.02
C THR A 22 -4.23 8.78 1.30
N GLN A 23 -4.12 9.94 1.97
CA GLN A 23 -4.45 11.24 1.37
C GLN A 23 -3.50 11.55 0.21
N TRP A 24 -2.19 11.32 0.37
CA TRP A 24 -1.23 11.50 -0.71
C TRP A 24 -1.66 10.75 -1.97
N TYR A 25 -2.01 9.47 -1.84
CA TYR A 25 -2.45 8.67 -2.98
C TYR A 25 -3.76 9.15 -3.62
N ARG A 26 -4.70 9.70 -2.84
CA ARG A 26 -5.91 10.32 -3.41
C ARG A 26 -5.58 11.57 -4.23
N ASP A 27 -4.60 12.35 -3.78
CA ASP A 27 -4.17 13.58 -4.46
C ASP A 27 -3.24 13.31 -5.66
N HIS A 28 -2.66 12.10 -5.75
CA HIS A 28 -1.68 11.70 -6.76
C HIS A 28 -2.14 10.42 -7.50
N PRO A 29 -3.13 10.53 -8.41
CA PRO A 29 -3.76 9.36 -9.04
C PRO A 29 -2.81 8.51 -9.90
N ASP A 30 -1.81 9.11 -10.55
CA ASP A 30 -0.82 8.39 -11.35
C ASP A 30 0.10 7.52 -10.49
N GLU A 31 0.50 8.04 -9.33
CA GLU A 31 1.31 7.33 -8.35
C GLU A 31 0.48 6.22 -7.68
N LEU A 32 -0.77 6.54 -7.29
CA LEU A 32 -1.72 5.54 -6.79
C LEU A 32 -1.88 4.39 -7.76
N LYS A 33 -2.12 4.67 -9.05
CA LYS A 33 -2.27 3.62 -10.06
C LYS A 33 -1.05 2.69 -10.10
N THR A 34 0.14 3.29 -10.15
CA THR A 34 1.40 2.54 -10.24
C THR A 34 1.62 1.67 -9.01
N VAL A 35 1.43 2.23 -7.80
CA VAL A 35 1.63 1.50 -6.54
C VAL A 35 0.55 0.45 -6.33
N TYR A 36 -0.73 0.80 -6.53
CA TYR A 36 -1.85 -0.14 -6.41
C TYR A 36 -1.68 -1.35 -7.33
N GLU A 37 -1.35 -1.15 -8.61
CA GLU A 37 -1.11 -2.27 -9.54
C GLU A 37 0.04 -3.18 -9.08
N LYS A 38 1.12 -2.60 -8.55
CA LYS A 38 2.23 -3.37 -7.96
C LYS A 38 1.75 -4.16 -6.73
N CYS A 39 0.93 -3.57 -5.88
CA CYS A 39 0.37 -4.23 -4.70
C CYS A 39 -0.53 -5.41 -5.09
N GLN A 40 -1.40 -5.25 -6.09
CA GLN A 40 -2.25 -6.33 -6.59
C GLN A 40 -1.45 -7.49 -7.19
N LYS A 41 -0.35 -7.20 -7.89
CA LYS A 41 0.54 -8.23 -8.48
C LYS A 41 1.35 -9.00 -7.44
N THR A 42 1.80 -8.32 -6.39
CA THR A 42 2.74 -8.90 -5.41
C THR A 42 2.07 -9.46 -4.16
N GLY A 43 0.86 -8.99 -3.83
CA GLY A 43 0.22 -9.29 -2.55
C GLY A 43 0.95 -8.68 -1.35
N SER A 44 1.78 -7.65 -1.57
CA SER A 44 2.56 -7.01 -0.51
C SER A 44 1.66 -6.40 0.58
N ALA A 45 2.04 -6.61 1.84
CA ALA A 45 1.41 -6.04 3.02
C ALA A 45 2.12 -4.78 3.54
N SER A 46 2.95 -4.12 2.71
CA SER A 46 3.65 -2.88 3.10
C SER A 46 2.66 -1.76 3.42
N GLU A 47 3.10 -0.77 4.19
CA GLU A 47 2.27 0.40 4.53
C GLU A 47 1.83 1.16 3.27
N ASN A 48 2.69 1.28 2.25
CA ASN A 48 2.29 1.85 0.96
C ASN A 48 1.17 1.06 0.30
N CYS A 49 1.21 -0.28 0.36
CA CYS A 49 0.13 -1.08 -0.18
C CYS A 49 -1.17 -0.96 0.63
N LYS A 50 -1.10 -0.88 1.96
CA LYS A 50 -2.28 -0.60 2.78
C LYS A 50 -2.91 0.74 2.40
N ASN A 51 -2.10 1.79 2.34
CA ASN A 51 -2.56 3.15 2.06
C ASN A 51 -3.07 3.32 0.62
N ALA A 52 -2.42 2.69 -0.36
CA ALA A 52 -2.87 2.72 -1.76
C ALA A 52 -4.19 1.95 -1.96
N ASN A 53 -4.34 0.77 -1.34
CA ASN A 53 -5.60 0.01 -1.40
C ASN A 53 -6.76 0.79 -0.77
N GLU A 54 -6.53 1.40 0.40
CA GLU A 54 -7.53 2.23 1.06
C GLU A 54 -7.92 3.44 0.20
N ALA A 55 -6.94 4.14 -0.40
CA ALA A 55 -7.21 5.27 -1.27
C ALA A 55 -8.05 4.85 -2.48
N HIS A 56 -7.69 3.73 -3.12
CA HIS A 56 -8.45 3.17 -4.24
C HIS A 56 -9.90 2.83 -3.83
N TYR A 57 -10.09 2.17 -2.68
CA TYR A 57 -11.42 1.84 -2.16
C TYR A 57 -12.27 3.09 -1.90
N GLN A 58 -11.70 4.11 -1.27
CA GLN A 58 -12.42 5.37 -1.01
C GLN A 58 -12.83 6.07 -2.31
N ILE A 59 -11.96 6.10 -3.32
CA ILE A 59 -12.30 6.65 -4.64
C ILE A 59 -13.46 5.87 -5.28
N GLN A 60 -13.46 4.54 -5.16
CA GLN A 60 -14.58 3.73 -5.66
C GLN A 60 -15.90 4.06 -4.96
N GLN A 61 -15.88 4.23 -3.64
CA GLN A 61 -17.07 4.60 -2.88
C GLN A 61 -17.60 5.98 -3.22
N LEU A 62 -16.70 6.98 -3.38
CA LEU A 62 -17.08 8.33 -3.78
C LEU A 62 -17.74 8.38 -5.17
N ASN A 63 -17.34 7.46 -6.06
CA ASN A 63 -17.88 7.35 -7.40
C ASN A 63 -19.03 6.34 -7.51
N ALA A 64 -19.45 5.73 -6.39
CA ALA A 64 -20.51 4.73 -6.41
C ALA A 64 -21.86 5.38 -6.77
N PRO A 65 -22.68 4.75 -7.61
CA PRO A 65 -24.01 5.27 -7.92
C PRO A 65 -24.88 5.27 -6.67
N THR A 66 -25.63 6.35 -6.45
CA THR A 66 -26.64 6.40 -5.38
C THR A 66 -27.70 5.34 -5.63
N LEU A 67 -27.92 4.46 -4.65
CA LEU A 67 -29.01 3.48 -4.70
C LEU A 67 -30.35 4.23 -4.73
N LYS A 68 -31.08 4.14 -5.84
CA LYS A 68 -32.48 4.55 -5.88
C LYS A 68 -33.33 3.37 -5.41
N PHE A 69 -33.86 3.46 -4.20
CA PHE A 69 -34.90 2.54 -3.76
C PHE A 69 -36.17 2.89 -4.52
N HIS A 70 -36.75 1.93 -5.22
CA HIS A 70 -38.07 2.11 -5.82
C HIS A 70 -39.10 1.98 -4.69
N GLU A 71 -39.72 3.10 -4.33
CA GLU A 71 -40.94 3.12 -3.50
C GLU A 71 -42.15 2.58 -4.27
#